data_AF-A0A9P6LIS3-F1
#
_entry.id   AF-A0A9P6LIS3-F1
#
_cell.length_a   1.000
_cell.length_b   1.000
_cell.length_c   1.000
_cell.angle_alpha   90.00
_cell.angle_beta   90.00
_cell.angle_gamma   90.00
#
_symmetry.space_group_name_H-M   'P 1'
#
loop_
_entity.id
_entity.type
_entity.pdbx_description
1 polymer ?
#
loop_
_entity_poly.entity_id
_entity_poly.type
_entity_poly.pdbx_seq_one_letter_code
_entity_poly.pdbx_strand_id
1 'polypeptide(L)'
;MTALYNLPGSAFFLAIYAAAVLPQLYFGIRYKTWGFLVAMILGLVLEIIAYVARIRLHDGQDTYRQYIVTITIGPAFFSAALYLSLARIIPVFGASNSRLQPRTYTIVFILCDFVALLLQATGGGLVAGSDPLDQETFDAGLGVLRAGLAFHVAGMLAFVLLASDYAWSVWKNRNATSKDVDGEFLQLRSTKRFRIFILGKGFSLMCLYAS
;
A
#
# COMPACT_ATOMS: atom_id res chain seq x y z
N MET A 1 19.51 18.25 14.58
CA MET A 1 18.39 18.03 13.62
C MET A 1 18.84 17.80 12.16
N THR A 2 20.13 17.56 11.90
CA THR A 2 20.69 17.27 10.56
C THR A 2 20.78 15.78 10.22
N ALA A 3 20.56 14.88 11.19
CA ALA A 3 20.69 13.43 11.00
C ALA A 3 19.46 12.74 10.36
N LEU A 4 18.32 13.45 10.19
CA LEU A 4 17.06 12.84 9.71
C LEU A 4 16.80 13.02 8.21
N TYR A 5 17.64 13.81 7.52
CA TYR A 5 17.47 14.18 6.12
C TYR A 5 18.59 13.58 5.27
N ASN A 6 18.51 12.25 5.07
CA ASN A 6 19.41 11.58 4.13
C ASN A 6 19.01 11.98 2.69
N LEU A 7 19.64 13.04 2.18
CA LEU A 7 19.47 13.56 0.82
C LEU A 7 19.67 12.47 -0.24
N PRO A 8 20.74 11.63 -0.20
CA PRO A 8 20.89 10.56 -1.17
C PRO A 8 19.76 9.53 -1.09
N GLY A 9 19.26 9.21 0.11
CA GLY A 9 18.11 8.31 0.27
C GLY A 9 16.84 8.88 -0.37
N SER A 10 16.56 10.17 -0.17
CA SER A 10 15.37 10.82 -0.74
C SER A 10 15.43 10.91 -2.26
N ALA A 11 16.61 11.23 -2.82
CA ALA A 11 16.84 11.27 -4.26
C ALA A 11 16.74 9.86 -4.90
N PHE A 12 17.24 8.83 -4.21
CA PHE A 12 17.14 7.44 -4.66
C PHE A 12 15.68 6.97 -4.77
N PHE A 13 14.87 7.19 -3.74
CA PHE A 13 13.45 6.84 -3.77
C PHE A 13 12.68 7.65 -4.81
N LEU A 14 12.96 8.95 -4.92
CA LEU A 14 12.38 9.81 -5.97
C LEU A 14 12.65 9.23 -7.37
N ALA A 15 13.90 8.85 -7.65
CA ALA A 15 14.28 8.26 -8.94
C ALA A 15 13.54 6.94 -9.21
N ILE A 16 13.39 6.09 -8.18
CA ILE A 16 12.63 4.83 -8.30
C ILE A 16 11.16 5.10 -8.61
N TYR A 17 10.50 5.99 -7.86
CA TYR A 17 9.08 6.30 -8.10
C TYR A 17 8.86 6.93 -9.47
N ALA A 18 9.73 7.85 -9.89
CA ALA A 18 9.70 8.43 -11.23
C ALA A 18 9.89 7.39 -12.33
N ALA A 19 10.88 6.49 -12.18
CA ALA A 19 11.11 5.41 -13.13
C ALA A 19 9.94 4.40 -13.16
N ALA A 20 9.25 4.19 -12.04
CA ALA A 20 8.11 3.30 -11.94
C ALA A 20 6.86 3.82 -12.67
N VAL A 21 6.76 5.12 -12.97
CA VAL A 21 5.60 5.69 -13.70
C VAL A 21 5.47 5.09 -15.10
N LEU A 22 6.59 4.98 -15.85
CA LEU A 22 6.55 4.54 -17.25
C LEU A 22 6.08 3.08 -17.42
N PRO A 23 6.60 2.09 -16.68
CA PRO A 23 6.10 0.72 -16.74
C PRO A 23 4.63 0.61 -16.31
N GLN A 24 4.21 1.36 -15.29
CA GLN A 24 2.84 1.29 -14.79
C GLN A 24 1.83 1.88 -15.79
N LEU A 25 2.19 2.98 -16.47
CA LEU A 25 1.41 3.50 -17.60
C LEU A 25 1.29 2.47 -18.72
N TYR A 26 2.42 1.88 -19.13
CA TYR A 26 2.45 0.87 -20.19
C TYR A 26 1.54 -0.32 -19.87
N PHE A 27 1.71 -0.94 -18.69
CA PHE A 27 0.90 -2.09 -18.29
C PHE A 27 -0.57 -1.73 -18.07
N GLY A 28 -0.86 -0.58 -17.45
CA GLY A 28 -2.24 -0.17 -17.17
C GLY A 28 -3.04 0.09 -18.45
N ILE A 29 -2.42 0.72 -19.46
CA ILE A 29 -3.04 0.96 -20.77
C ILE A 29 -3.16 -0.36 -21.54
N ARG A 30 -2.08 -1.17 -21.59
CA ARG A 30 -2.04 -2.43 -22.35
C ARG A 30 -3.05 -3.46 -21.87
N TYR A 31 -3.27 -3.55 -20.56
CA TYR A 31 -4.21 -4.49 -19.92
C TYR A 31 -5.57 -3.85 -19.58
N LYS A 32 -5.80 -2.59 -19.98
CA LYS A 32 -7.06 -1.84 -19.76
C LYS A 32 -7.51 -1.86 -18.29
N THR A 33 -6.57 -1.75 -17.36
CA THR A 33 -6.83 -1.80 -15.92
C THR A 33 -7.06 -0.42 -15.31
N TRP A 34 -7.98 0.36 -15.89
CA TRP A 34 -8.20 1.79 -15.58
C TRP A 34 -8.22 2.15 -14.09
N GLY A 35 -9.01 1.46 -13.25
CA GLY A 35 -9.06 1.75 -11.81
C GLY A 35 -7.74 1.49 -11.08
N PHE A 36 -7.05 0.40 -11.43
CA PHE A 36 -5.72 0.11 -10.89
C PHE A 36 -4.69 1.13 -11.37
N LEU A 37 -4.73 1.49 -12.65
CA LEU A 37 -3.82 2.47 -13.26
C LEU A 37 -3.97 3.83 -12.57
N VAL A 38 -5.20 4.33 -12.41
CA VAL A 38 -5.46 5.61 -11.74
C VAL A 38 -4.93 5.59 -10.31
N ALA A 39 -5.24 4.55 -9.52
CA ALA A 39 -4.76 4.43 -8.15
C ALA A 39 -3.22 4.38 -8.07
N MET A 40 -2.57 3.58 -8.93
CA MET A 40 -1.11 3.49 -8.98
C MET A 40 -0.44 4.81 -9.37
N ILE A 41 -0.96 5.49 -10.39
CA ILE A 41 -0.36 6.74 -10.87
C ILE A 41 -0.55 7.85 -9.85
N LEU A 42 -1.73 7.95 -9.23
CA LEU A 42 -1.95 8.91 -8.14
C LEU A 42 -1.02 8.65 -6.96
N GLY A 43 -0.86 7.39 -6.53
CA GLY A 43 0.10 7.01 -5.49
C GLY A 43 1.53 7.41 -5.84
N LEU A 44 1.99 7.07 -7.06
CA LEU A 44 3.34 7.42 -7.52
C LEU A 44 3.57 8.94 -7.58
N VAL A 45 2.60 9.70 -8.11
CA VAL A 45 2.70 11.16 -8.19
C VAL A 45 2.77 11.78 -6.80
N LEU A 46 1.94 11.31 -5.86
CA LEU A 46 1.95 11.81 -4.48
C LEU A 46 3.29 11.52 -3.78
N GLU A 47 3.86 10.32 -3.94
CA GLU A 47 5.19 10.02 -3.41
C GLU A 47 6.27 10.91 -4.04
N ILE A 48 6.25 11.08 -5.36
CA ILE A 48 7.20 11.97 -6.06
C ILE A 48 7.12 13.38 -5.46
N ILE A 49 5.91 13.91 -5.27
CA ILE A 49 5.71 15.23 -4.66
C ILE A 49 6.22 15.24 -3.21
N ALA A 50 5.98 14.18 -2.43
CA ALA A 50 6.47 14.07 -1.07
C ALA A 50 8.01 14.11 -1.00
N TYR A 51 8.70 13.33 -1.83
CA TYR A 51 10.16 13.32 -1.85
C TYR A 51 10.75 14.64 -2.38
N VAL A 52 10.11 15.28 -3.37
CA VAL A 52 10.50 16.63 -3.81
C VAL A 52 10.30 17.65 -2.69
N ALA A 53 9.16 17.61 -1.99
CA ALA A 53 8.89 18.48 -0.85
C ALA A 53 9.89 18.25 0.28
N ARG A 54 10.31 17.00 0.53
CA ARG A 54 11.34 16.66 1.53
C ARG A 54 12.72 17.20 1.16
N ILE A 55 13.09 17.15 -0.13
CA ILE A 55 14.37 17.72 -0.61
C ILE A 55 14.34 19.25 -0.47
N ARG A 56 13.24 19.90 -0.88
CA ARG A 56 13.09 21.36 -0.73
C ARG A 56 13.09 21.81 0.74
N LEU A 57 12.56 20.97 1.63
CA LEU A 57 12.59 21.21 3.07
C LEU A 57 14.02 21.19 3.62
N HIS A 58 14.87 20.30 3.09
CA HIS A 58 16.30 20.29 3.41
C HIS A 58 16.99 21.57 2.91
N ASP A 59 16.60 22.08 1.74
CA ASP A 59 17.15 23.31 1.16
C ASP A 59 16.61 24.60 1.82
N GLY A 60 15.87 24.48 2.93
CA GLY A 60 15.37 25.60 3.73
C GLY A 60 14.05 26.19 3.25
N GLN A 61 13.35 25.56 2.31
CA GLN A 61 12.00 26.00 1.91
C GLN A 61 10.94 25.45 2.86
N ASP A 62 9.90 26.22 3.15
CA ASP A 62 8.77 25.76 3.97
C ASP A 62 7.79 24.89 3.15
N THR A 63 8.20 23.66 2.87
CA THR A 63 7.41 22.64 2.17
C THR A 63 6.89 21.55 3.13
N TYR A 64 6.94 21.79 4.44
CA TYR A 64 6.59 20.79 5.46
C TYR A 64 5.14 20.32 5.36
N ARG A 65 4.20 21.25 5.18
CA ARG A 65 2.76 20.93 5.02
C ARG A 65 2.51 20.07 3.79
N GLN A 66 3.14 20.42 2.66
CA GLN A 66 3.03 19.66 1.43
C GLN A 66 3.58 18.25 1.61
N TYR A 67 4.76 18.11 2.23
CA TYR A 67 5.38 16.83 2.53
C TYR A 67 4.46 15.91 3.34
N ILE A 68 3.99 16.37 4.51
CA ILE A 68 3.14 15.58 5.41
C ILE A 68 1.82 15.15 4.73
N VAL A 69 1.17 16.04 3.99
CA VAL A 69 -0.07 15.68 3.28
C VAL A 69 0.19 14.60 2.23
N THR A 70 1.21 14.78 1.40
CA THR A 70 1.48 13.84 0.30
C THR A 70 1.98 12.47 0.77
N ILE A 71 2.81 12.42 1.81
CA ILE A 71 3.32 11.16 2.36
C ILE A 71 2.25 10.38 3.14
N THR A 72 1.21 11.05 3.65
CA THR A 72 0.05 10.40 4.28
C THR A 72 -0.91 9.81 3.25
N ILE A 73 -1.19 10.53 2.17
CA ILE A 73 -2.19 10.12 1.18
C ILE A 73 -1.62 9.08 0.19
N GLY A 74 -0.33 9.17 -0.17
CA GLY A 74 0.33 8.26 -1.11
C GLY A 74 0.11 6.76 -0.81
N PRO A 75 0.37 6.29 0.42
CA PRO A 75 0.18 4.90 0.81
C PRO A 75 -1.25 4.37 0.64
N ALA A 76 -2.27 5.21 0.86
CA ALA A 76 -3.66 4.80 0.69
C ALA A 76 -4.01 4.51 -0.78
N PHE A 77 -3.43 5.26 -1.72
CA PHE A 77 -3.61 4.99 -3.15
C PHE A 77 -2.92 3.69 -3.58
N PHE A 78 -1.74 3.39 -3.06
CA PHE A 78 -1.12 2.07 -3.29
C PHE A 78 -1.95 0.93 -2.69
N SER A 79 -2.55 1.15 -1.53
CA SER A 79 -3.44 0.19 -0.87
C SER A 79 -4.66 -0.09 -1.74
N ALA A 80 -5.33 0.96 -2.22
CA ALA A 80 -6.43 0.83 -3.17
C ALA A 80 -6.04 0.09 -4.46
N ALA A 81 -4.85 0.36 -5.02
CA ALA A 81 -4.34 -0.36 -6.18
C ALA A 81 -4.14 -1.86 -5.91
N LEU A 82 -3.56 -2.22 -4.75
CA LEU A 82 -3.41 -3.61 -4.32
C LEU A 82 -4.77 -4.30 -4.18
N TYR A 83 -5.76 -3.63 -3.58
CA TYR A 83 -7.09 -4.18 -3.38
C TYR A 83 -7.83 -4.40 -4.70
N LEU A 84 -7.72 -3.46 -5.65
CA LEU A 84 -8.28 -3.58 -7.00
C LEU A 84 -7.60 -4.67 -7.83
N SER A 85 -6.29 -4.84 -7.66
CA SER A 85 -5.54 -5.92 -8.31
C SER A 85 -6.05 -7.27 -7.85
N LEU A 86 -6.19 -7.47 -6.53
CA LEU A 86 -6.67 -8.74 -5.97
C LEU A 86 -8.13 -9.02 -6.36
N ALA A 87 -9.00 -8.00 -6.39
CA ALA A 87 -10.39 -8.15 -6.82
C ALA A 87 -10.52 -8.69 -8.25
N ARG A 88 -9.53 -8.44 -9.12
CA ARG A 88 -9.48 -8.97 -10.49
C ARG A 88 -8.86 -10.36 -10.57
N ILE A 89 -7.89 -10.65 -9.69
CA ILE A 89 -7.20 -11.95 -9.64
C ILE A 89 -8.15 -13.03 -9.10
N ILE A 90 -8.88 -12.76 -8.01
CA ILE A 90 -9.69 -13.79 -7.33
C ILE A 90 -10.68 -14.50 -8.28
N PRO A 91 -11.51 -13.81 -9.09
CA PRO A 91 -12.46 -14.46 -10.00
C PRO A 91 -11.80 -15.35 -11.06
N VAL A 92 -10.57 -15.04 -11.48
CA VAL A 92 -9.84 -15.77 -12.53
C VAL A 92 -9.33 -17.13 -12.03
N PHE A 93 -9.06 -17.28 -10.72
CA PHE A 93 -8.48 -18.50 -10.15
C PHE A 93 -9.50 -19.50 -9.58
N GLY A 94 -10.80 -19.29 -9.85
CA GLY A 94 -11.87 -20.22 -9.50
C GLY A 94 -12.79 -19.69 -8.42
N ALA A 95 -13.97 -19.22 -8.85
CA ALA A 95 -15.05 -18.75 -7.99
C ALA A 95 -15.69 -19.85 -7.11
N SER A 96 -15.31 -21.12 -7.28
CA SER A 96 -15.97 -22.27 -6.62
C SER A 96 -15.60 -22.48 -5.15
N ASN A 97 -14.66 -21.72 -4.59
CA ASN A 97 -14.28 -21.79 -3.16
C ASN A 97 -14.36 -20.45 -2.41
N SER A 98 -14.76 -19.35 -3.05
CA SER A 98 -14.80 -18.04 -2.38
C SER A 98 -16.13 -17.84 -1.66
N ARG A 99 -16.14 -17.97 -0.33
CA ARG A 99 -17.33 -17.76 0.52
C ARG A 99 -17.90 -16.33 0.46
N LEU A 100 -17.16 -15.36 -0.07
CA LEU A 100 -17.54 -13.94 -0.15
C LEU A 100 -17.03 -13.30 -1.46
N GLN A 101 -17.76 -12.30 -1.98
CA GLN A 101 -17.40 -11.61 -3.23
C GLN A 101 -16.14 -10.74 -3.04
N PRO A 102 -15.11 -10.89 -3.90
CA PRO A 102 -13.85 -10.13 -3.83
C PRO A 102 -14.03 -8.62 -3.79
N ARG A 103 -15.05 -8.15 -4.52
CA ARG A 103 -15.38 -6.72 -4.65
C ARG A 103 -15.82 -6.11 -3.31
N THR A 104 -16.52 -6.87 -2.46
CA THR A 104 -16.99 -6.38 -1.16
C THR A 104 -15.83 -6.16 -0.20
N TYR A 105 -14.88 -7.09 -0.14
CA TYR A 105 -13.67 -6.91 0.66
C TYR A 105 -12.89 -5.67 0.23
N THR A 106 -12.65 -5.51 -1.07
CA THR A 106 -11.95 -4.33 -1.60
C THR A 106 -12.63 -3.03 -1.19
N ILE A 107 -13.97 -2.94 -1.27
CA ILE A 107 -14.70 -1.74 -0.85
C ILE A 107 -14.55 -1.50 0.66
N VAL A 108 -14.71 -2.53 1.49
CA VAL A 108 -14.58 -2.41 2.94
C VAL A 108 -13.18 -1.93 3.33
N PHE A 109 -12.12 -2.49 2.76
CA PHE A 109 -10.75 -2.07 3.08
C PHE A 109 -10.42 -0.66 2.58
N ILE A 110 -10.94 -0.25 1.41
CA ILE A 110 -10.81 1.14 0.95
C ILE A 110 -11.51 2.11 1.92
N LEU A 111 -12.69 1.74 2.44
CA LEU A 111 -13.41 2.56 3.42
C LEU A 111 -12.65 2.63 4.75
N CYS A 112 -12.05 1.51 5.20
CA CYS A 112 -11.18 1.52 6.37
C CYS A 112 -9.98 2.46 6.18
N ASP A 113 -9.32 2.41 5.01
CA ASP A 113 -8.22 3.32 4.69
C ASP A 113 -8.66 4.78 4.67
N PHE A 114 -9.85 5.06 4.13
CA PHE A 114 -10.42 6.41 4.13
C PHE A 114 -10.66 6.92 5.56
N VAL A 115 -11.21 6.09 6.46
CA VAL A 115 -11.37 6.44 7.87
C VAL A 115 -10.01 6.69 8.53
N ALA A 116 -9.01 5.86 8.21
CA ALA A 116 -7.64 6.03 8.70
C ALA A 116 -7.03 7.37 8.25
N LEU A 117 -7.26 7.76 6.99
CA LEU A 117 -6.84 9.05 6.44
C LEU A 117 -7.56 10.22 7.12
N LEU A 118 -8.85 10.09 7.44
CA LEU A 118 -9.58 11.14 8.17
C LEU A 118 -9.02 11.35 9.59
N LEU A 119 -8.69 10.26 10.28
CA LEU A 119 -8.01 10.34 11.58
C LEU A 119 -6.66 11.04 11.43
N GLN A 120 -5.84 10.64 10.45
CA GLN A 120 -4.53 11.28 10.22
C GLN A 120 -4.65 12.76 9.82
N ALA A 121 -5.63 13.12 8.99
CA ALA A 121 -5.89 14.51 8.62
C ALA A 121 -6.33 15.35 9.83
N THR A 122 -7.20 14.79 10.68
CA THR A 122 -7.66 15.45 11.92
C THR A 122 -6.50 15.64 12.90
N GLY A 123 -5.73 14.58 13.17
CA GLY A 123 -4.57 14.65 14.06
C GLY A 123 -3.48 15.57 13.52
N GLY A 124 -3.22 15.56 12.21
CA GLY A 124 -2.29 16.46 11.54
C GLY A 124 -2.73 17.93 11.62
N GLY A 125 -4.03 18.18 11.49
CA GLY A 125 -4.62 19.51 11.67
C GLY A 125 -4.46 20.04 13.10
N LEU A 126 -4.69 19.19 14.11
CA LEU A 126 -4.50 19.54 15.52
C LEU A 126 -3.03 19.88 15.82
N VAL A 127 -2.08 19.06 15.33
CA VAL A 127 -0.64 19.31 15.47
C VAL A 127 -0.19 20.57 14.74
N ALA A 128 -0.76 20.86 13.56
CA ALA A 128 -0.39 22.03 12.78
C ALA A 128 -0.98 23.34 13.32
N GLY A 129 -2.09 23.25 14.06
CA GLY A 129 -2.81 24.40 14.63
C GLY A 129 -2.56 24.63 16.13
N SER A 130 -1.86 23.72 16.82
CA SER A 130 -1.56 23.86 18.24
C SER A 130 -0.56 24.98 18.49
N ASP A 131 -0.84 25.81 19.49
CA ASP A 131 0.13 26.80 19.98
C ASP A 131 1.34 26.10 20.62
N PRO A 132 2.56 26.66 20.53
CA PRO A 132 3.76 26.06 21.13
C PRO A 132 3.67 25.81 22.65
N LEU A 133 2.79 26.56 23.31
CA LEU A 133 2.53 26.47 24.75
C LEU A 133 1.42 25.45 25.09
N ASP A 134 0.60 25.04 24.12
CA ASP A 134 -0.48 24.08 24.29
C ASP A 134 -0.01 22.66 23.92
N GLN A 135 0.80 22.08 24.81
CA GLN A 135 1.32 20.74 24.66
C GLN A 135 0.21 19.66 24.70
N GLU A 136 -0.91 19.93 25.37
CA GLU A 136 -2.02 18.97 25.47
C GLU A 136 -2.67 18.76 24.10
N THR A 137 -3.00 19.83 23.38
CA THR A 137 -3.56 19.73 22.03
C THR A 137 -2.57 19.12 21.04
N PHE A 138 -1.28 19.45 21.16
CA PHE A 138 -0.22 18.86 20.33
C PHE A 138 -0.12 17.34 20.54
N ASP A 139 -0.06 16.88 21.80
CA ASP A 139 0.04 15.46 22.13
C ASP A 139 -1.23 14.68 21.76
N ALA A 140 -2.41 15.29 21.95
CA ALA A 140 -3.68 14.72 21.50
C ALA A 140 -3.68 14.53 19.97
N GLY A 141 -3.22 15.54 19.22
CA GLY A 141 -3.10 15.47 17.76
C GLY A 141 -2.14 14.37 17.29
N LEU A 142 -0.97 14.23 17.95
CA LEU A 142 -0.03 13.15 17.70
C LEU A 142 -0.63 11.77 18.02
N GLY A 143 -1.42 11.66 19.10
CA GLY A 143 -2.15 10.46 19.45
C GLY A 143 -3.13 10.03 18.34
N VAL A 144 -3.91 10.98 17.82
CA VAL A 144 -4.87 10.74 16.73
C VAL A 144 -4.15 10.34 15.44
N LEU A 145 -3.04 11.02 15.09
CA LEU A 145 -2.19 10.65 13.94
C LEU A 145 -1.70 9.20 14.04
N ARG A 146 -1.12 8.84 15.19
CA ARG A 146 -0.60 7.48 15.45
C ARG A 146 -1.70 6.44 15.41
N ALA A 147 -2.87 6.73 15.97
CA ALA A 147 -4.02 5.83 15.92
C ALA A 147 -4.50 5.59 14.49
N GLY A 148 -4.60 6.64 13.67
CA GLY A 148 -4.95 6.53 12.26
C GLY A 148 -3.93 5.69 11.48
N LEU A 149 -2.63 5.89 11.71
CA LEU A 149 -1.58 5.09 11.09
C LEU A 149 -1.64 3.62 11.52
N ALA A 150 -1.82 3.35 12.82
CA ALA A 150 -1.95 2.00 13.35
C ALA A 150 -3.17 1.27 12.76
N PHE A 151 -4.30 1.96 12.64
CA PHE A 151 -5.52 1.42 12.03
C PHE A 151 -5.31 1.09 10.55
N HIS A 152 -4.66 1.98 9.79
CA HIS A 152 -4.31 1.74 8.39
C HIS A 152 -3.42 0.49 8.22
N VAL A 153 -2.35 0.40 9.02
CA VAL A 153 -1.41 -0.74 8.97
C VAL A 153 -2.11 -2.04 9.36
N ALA A 154 -2.97 -2.02 10.39
CA ALA A 154 -3.75 -3.20 10.79
C ALA A 154 -4.70 -3.67 9.67
N GLY A 155 -5.40 -2.74 9.01
CA GLY A 155 -6.26 -3.04 7.87
C GLY A 155 -5.49 -3.68 6.70
N MET A 156 -4.34 -3.10 6.36
CA MET A 156 -3.45 -3.65 5.34
C MET A 156 -2.95 -5.06 5.70
N LEU A 157 -2.54 -5.29 6.94
CA LEU A 157 -2.09 -6.60 7.41
C LEU A 157 -3.21 -7.63 7.31
N ALA A 158 -4.42 -7.31 7.77
CA ALA A 158 -5.58 -8.19 7.66
C ALA A 158 -5.88 -8.56 6.20
N PHE A 159 -5.83 -7.57 5.30
CA PHE A 159 -6.00 -7.80 3.87
C PHE A 159 -4.93 -8.75 3.31
N VAL A 160 -3.65 -8.50 3.63
CA VAL A 160 -2.53 -9.34 3.17
C VAL A 160 -2.65 -10.78 3.68
N LEU A 161 -3.13 -10.98 4.90
CA LEU A 161 -3.39 -12.32 5.46
C LEU A 161 -4.50 -13.03 4.69
N LEU A 162 -5.65 -12.37 4.46
CA LEU A 162 -6.76 -12.94 3.68
C LEU A 162 -6.35 -13.25 2.24
N ALA A 163 -5.60 -12.36 1.60
CA ALA A 163 -5.06 -12.55 0.26
C ALA A 163 -4.08 -13.73 0.20
N SER A 164 -3.24 -13.88 1.23
CA SER A 164 -2.26 -14.97 1.32
C SER A 164 -2.93 -16.31 1.58
N ASP A 165 -3.96 -16.36 2.44
CA ASP A 165 -4.77 -17.55 2.70
C ASP A 165 -5.50 -18.01 1.43
N TYR A 166 -6.12 -17.08 0.70
CA TYR A 166 -6.74 -17.37 -0.59
C TYR A 166 -5.73 -17.92 -1.60
N ALA A 167 -4.57 -17.26 -1.74
CA ALA A 167 -3.51 -17.71 -2.64
C ALA A 167 -2.98 -19.10 -2.26
N TRP A 168 -2.87 -19.40 -0.96
CA TRP A 168 -2.47 -20.71 -0.45
C TRP A 168 -3.51 -21.78 -0.73
N SER A 169 -4.80 -21.49 -0.53
CA SER A 169 -5.92 -22.39 -0.83
C SER A 169 -5.97 -22.76 -2.31
N VAL A 170 -5.83 -21.78 -3.21
CA VAL A 170 -5.72 -22.00 -4.66
C VAL A 170 -4.49 -22.83 -5.01
N TRP A 171 -3.35 -22.58 -4.35
CA TRP A 171 -2.12 -23.35 -4.59
C TRP A 171 -2.23 -24.80 -4.12
N LYS A 172 -2.86 -25.05 -2.97
CA LYS A 172 -3.06 -26.40 -2.41
C LYS A 172 -4.05 -27.23 -3.23
N ASN A 173 -5.10 -26.60 -3.76
CA ASN A 173 -6.13 -27.26 -4.57
C ASN A 173 -5.82 -27.29 -6.08
N ARG A 174 -4.55 -27.01 -6.47
CA ARG A 174 -4.07 -26.99 -7.86
C ARG A 174 -4.42 -28.22 -8.69
N ASN A 175 -4.47 -29.41 -8.08
CA ASN A 175 -4.74 -30.65 -8.81
C ASN A 175 -6.22 -30.81 -9.20
N ALA A 176 -7.15 -30.13 -8.51
CA ALA A 176 -8.57 -30.11 -8.85
C ALA A 176 -8.89 -28.99 -9.86
N THR A 177 -8.29 -27.81 -9.70
CA THR A 177 -8.47 -26.66 -10.61
C THR A 177 -7.79 -26.84 -11.97
N SER A 178 -6.83 -27.77 -12.10
CA SER A 178 -6.12 -28.05 -13.36
C SER A 178 -6.97 -28.77 -14.42
N LYS A 179 -8.19 -29.21 -14.11
CA LYS A 179 -9.07 -29.85 -15.10
C LYS A 179 -9.85 -28.87 -15.99
N ASP A 180 -9.97 -27.60 -15.61
CA ASP A 180 -10.81 -26.62 -16.32
C ASP A 180 -10.04 -25.44 -16.94
N VAL A 181 -8.73 -25.32 -16.74
CA VAL A 181 -7.95 -24.18 -17.24
C VAL A 181 -6.90 -24.66 -18.24
N ASP A 182 -7.27 -24.55 -19.52
CA ASP A 182 -6.51 -24.95 -20.70
C ASP A 182 -5.08 -24.36 -20.75
N GLY A 183 -4.23 -25.10 -21.46
CA GLY A 183 -2.77 -25.18 -21.34
C GLY A 183 -1.91 -23.94 -21.63
N GLU A 184 -2.49 -22.75 -21.75
CA GLU A 184 -1.77 -21.52 -22.13
C GLU A 184 -1.12 -20.79 -20.92
N PHE A 185 -1.70 -20.90 -19.72
CA PHE A 185 -1.25 -20.13 -18.54
C PHE A 185 -0.12 -20.78 -17.73
N LEU A 186 0.32 -22.00 -18.12
CA LEU A 186 1.46 -22.68 -17.49
C LEU A 186 2.79 -21.97 -17.75
N GLN A 187 2.90 -21.19 -18.83
CA GLN A 187 4.16 -20.56 -19.23
C GLN A 187 4.45 -19.24 -18.50
N LEU A 188 3.44 -18.49 -18.02
CA LEU A 188 3.66 -17.27 -17.24
C LEU A 188 4.12 -17.54 -15.79
N ARG A 189 4.01 -18.79 -15.33
CA ARG A 189 4.13 -19.18 -13.91
C ARG A 189 5.55 -19.58 -13.46
N SER A 190 6.56 -19.47 -14.34
CA SER A 190 7.90 -20.00 -14.06
C SER A 190 8.88 -19.02 -13.41
N THR A 191 8.46 -17.81 -13.04
CA THR A 191 9.40 -16.85 -12.45
C THR A 191 9.69 -17.20 -10.98
N LYS A 192 10.87 -17.77 -10.74
CA LYS A 192 11.45 -18.17 -9.43
C LYS A 192 11.32 -17.11 -8.31
N ARG A 193 11.03 -15.85 -8.64
CA ARG A 193 10.76 -14.73 -7.72
C ARG A 193 9.55 -14.97 -6.79
N PHE A 194 8.54 -15.71 -7.25
CA PHE A 194 7.35 -16.04 -6.43
C PHE A 194 7.67 -17.05 -5.32
N ARG A 195 8.70 -17.90 -5.51
CA ARG A 195 9.14 -18.93 -4.54
C ARG A 195 9.90 -18.32 -3.35
N ILE A 196 10.70 -17.28 -3.59
CA ILE A 196 11.46 -16.56 -2.55
C ILE A 196 10.52 -15.70 -1.68
N PHE A 197 9.46 -15.14 -2.26
CA PHE A 197 8.45 -14.37 -1.52
C PHE A 197 7.63 -15.24 -0.53
N ILE A 198 7.44 -16.52 -0.83
CA ILE A 198 6.70 -17.46 0.03
C ILE A 198 7.58 -17.99 1.17
N LEU A 199 8.88 -18.25 0.93
CA LEU A 199 9.79 -18.76 1.96
C LEU A 199 10.13 -17.72 3.04
N GLY A 200 10.15 -16.43 2.71
CA GLY A 200 10.41 -15.36 3.69
C GLY A 200 9.32 -15.20 4.76
N LYS A 201 8.06 -15.59 4.46
CA LYS A 201 6.91 -15.37 5.36
C LYS A 201 6.78 -16.40 6.50
N GLY A 202 7.41 -17.57 6.39
CA GLY A 202 7.37 -18.59 7.44
C GLY A 202 8.28 -18.28 8.63
N PHE A 203 9.44 -17.67 8.38
CA PHE A 203 10.44 -17.39 9.42
C PHE A 203 10.04 -16.20 10.31
N SER A 204 9.42 -15.17 9.72
CA SER A 204 8.98 -13.98 10.46
C SER A 204 7.87 -14.26 11.48
N LEU A 205 7.07 -15.32 11.29
CA LEU A 205 5.97 -15.66 12.19
C LEU A 205 6.44 -16.37 13.47
N MET A 206 7.60 -17.02 13.46
CA MET A 206 8.20 -17.62 14.66
C MET A 206 8.91 -16.57 15.53
N CYS A 207 9.53 -15.55 14.92
CA CYS A 207 10.18 -14.48 15.68
C CYS A 207 9.19 -13.55 16.40
N LEU A 208 7.99 -13.35 15.84
CA LEU A 208 6.96 -12.50 16.45
C LEU A 208 6.25 -13.15 17.65
N TYR A 209 6.36 -14.48 17.83
CA TYR A 209 5.81 -15.20 18.99
C TYR A 209 6.86 -15.52 20.07
N ALA A 210 8.11 -15.11 19.87
CA ALA A 210 9.22 -15.34 20.80
C ALA A 210 9.83 -14.03 21.36
N SER A 211 9.15 -12.88 21.18
CA SER A 211 9.57 -11.57 21.71
C SER A 211 8.48 -10.95 22.56
#